data_AF-A0A969B8T5-F1
#
_entry.id   AF-A0A969B8T5-F1
#
_cell.length_a   1.000
_cell.length_b   1.000
_cell.length_c   1.000
_cell.angle_alpha   90.00
_cell.angle_beta   90.00
_cell.angle_gamma   90.00
#
_symmetry.space_group_name_H-M   'P 1'
#
loop_
_entity.id
_entity.type
_entity.pdbx_description
1 polymer ?
#
loop_
_entity_poly.entity_id
_entity_poly.type
_entity_poly.pdbx_seq_one_letter_code
_entity_poly.pdbx_strand_id
1 'polypeptide(L)'
;MPTIKYISPEIESQTNVVCNGKNLMASVVGVSQDWQSIFSYNMDAGSFFSHQDVENAALVCVIGTDMKFSLFGHTNPIGSFIRIGQTLLKIIGVLKPQGSDKSAKDFGIAQVNNTVIVPFTTYLFSIDNRFRDQFDQYVPFCATRQTKLLYMLKMLQK
;
A
#
# COMPACT_ATOMS: atom_id res chain seq x y z
N MET A 1 16.95 -18.25 -22.45
CA MET A 1 16.27 -18.17 -21.14
C MET A 1 15.50 -16.86 -21.09
N PRO A 2 14.22 -16.81 -20.71
CA PRO A 2 13.49 -15.55 -20.60
C PRO A 2 14.04 -14.74 -19.41
N THR A 3 14.45 -13.50 -19.67
CA THR A 3 14.92 -12.55 -18.65
C THR A 3 13.70 -11.86 -18.02
N ILE A 4 13.37 -12.19 -16.77
CA ILE A 4 12.32 -11.51 -16.02
C ILE A 4 12.79 -10.08 -15.76
N LYS A 5 12.05 -9.09 -16.24
CA LYS A 5 12.46 -7.67 -16.18
C LYS A 5 12.00 -6.97 -14.90
N TYR A 6 10.89 -7.41 -14.31
CA TYR A 6 10.29 -6.83 -13.09
C TYR A 6 9.59 -7.92 -12.27
N ILE A 7 9.62 -7.80 -10.95
CA ILE A 7 8.89 -8.66 -10.00
C ILE A 7 8.25 -7.75 -8.95
N SER A 8 6.93 -7.84 -8.77
CA SER A 8 6.23 -7.19 -7.67
C SER A 8 5.52 -8.24 -6.83
N PRO A 9 5.78 -8.32 -5.51
CA PRO A 9 4.88 -9.00 -4.61
C PRO A 9 3.56 -8.24 -4.57
N GLU A 10 2.46 -8.96 -4.34
CA GLU A 10 1.14 -8.37 -4.16
C GLU A 10 0.49 -9.02 -2.94
N ILE A 11 0.15 -8.21 -1.95
CA ILE A 11 -0.51 -8.66 -0.72
C ILE A 11 -1.75 -7.79 -0.53
N GLU A 12 -2.93 -8.40 -0.53
CA GLU A 12 -4.20 -7.69 -0.38
C GLU A 12 -4.89 -8.04 0.95
N SER A 13 -5.43 -7.04 1.62
CA SER A 13 -6.46 -7.23 2.67
C SER A 13 -7.47 -6.11 2.66
N GLN A 14 -8.66 -6.40 3.22
CA GLN A 14 -9.65 -5.36 3.47
C GLN A 14 -9.50 -4.84 4.90
N THR A 15 -9.34 -3.52 5.04
CA THR A 15 -9.18 -2.86 6.35
C THR A 15 -9.93 -1.53 6.37
N ASN A 16 -10.31 -1.09 7.58
CA ASN A 16 -10.91 0.21 7.80
C ASN A 16 -9.89 1.35 7.61
N VAL A 17 -10.25 2.30 6.76
CA VAL A 17 -9.54 3.55 6.50
C VAL A 17 -10.31 4.69 7.14
N VAL A 18 -9.65 5.39 8.07
CA VAL A 18 -10.22 6.48 8.84
C VAL A 18 -9.51 7.79 8.51
N CYS A 19 -10.27 8.81 8.15
CA CYS A 19 -9.76 10.16 7.91
C CYS A 19 -10.89 11.19 8.08
N ASN A 20 -10.61 12.33 8.71
CA ASN A 20 -11.56 13.45 8.85
C ASN A 20 -12.95 13.04 9.39
N GLY A 21 -12.99 12.11 10.35
CA GLY A 21 -14.24 11.59 10.92
C GLY A 21 -15.01 10.60 10.04
N LYS A 22 -14.52 10.31 8.84
CA LYS A 22 -15.04 9.24 7.98
C LYS A 22 -14.33 7.93 8.27
N ASN A 23 -15.09 6.84 8.27
CA ASN A 23 -14.58 5.47 8.41
C ASN A 23 -15.17 4.62 7.28
N LEU A 24 -14.31 4.10 6.41
CA LEU A 24 -14.70 3.34 5.23
C LEU A 24 -13.88 2.05 5.16
N MET A 25 -14.50 0.96 4.75
CA MET A 25 -13.78 -0.27 4.44
C MET A 25 -13.19 -0.14 3.04
N ALA A 26 -11.88 -0.35 2.91
CA ALA A 26 -11.18 -0.32 1.64
C ALA A 26 -10.23 -1.51 1.48
N SER A 27 -9.93 -1.87 0.24
CA SER A 27 -8.86 -2.80 -0.04
C SER A 27 -7.51 -2.10 0.13
N VAL A 28 -6.57 -2.74 0.81
CA VAL A 28 -5.21 -2.28 1.04
C VAL A 28 -4.29 -3.28 0.38
N VAL A 29 -3.49 -2.80 -0.57
CA VAL A 29 -2.61 -3.62 -1.39
C VAL A 29 -1.16 -3.19 -1.15
N GLY A 30 -0.34 -4.15 -0.71
CA GLY A 30 1.10 -4.01 -0.54
C GLY A 30 1.86 -4.45 -1.79
N VAL A 31 2.54 -3.52 -2.46
CA VAL A 31 3.28 -3.78 -3.73
C VAL A 31 4.69 -3.20 -3.72
N SER A 32 5.51 -3.55 -4.73
CA SER A 32 6.80 -2.89 -4.97
C SER A 32 6.64 -1.67 -5.88
N GLN A 33 7.71 -0.87 -5.99
CA GLN A 33 7.76 0.29 -6.89
C GLN A 33 7.48 -0.06 -8.36
N ASP A 34 7.81 -1.29 -8.77
CA ASP A 34 7.74 -1.72 -10.17
C ASP A 34 6.29 -1.96 -10.61
N TRP A 35 5.36 -2.09 -9.65
CA TRP A 35 3.95 -2.33 -9.90
C TRP A 35 3.34 -1.26 -10.82
N GLN A 36 3.70 0.01 -10.63
CA GLN A 36 3.24 1.10 -11.51
C GLN A 36 3.65 0.85 -12.97
N SER A 37 4.88 0.37 -13.20
CA SER A 37 5.42 0.13 -14.55
C SER A 37 4.84 -1.14 -15.18
N ILE A 38 4.62 -2.19 -14.39
CA ILE A 38 4.03 -3.46 -14.83
C ILE A 38 2.62 -3.24 -15.38
N PHE A 39 1.79 -2.48 -14.66
CA PHE A 39 0.40 -2.23 -15.03
C PHE A 39 0.20 -0.93 -15.81
N SER A 40 1.27 -0.18 -16.09
CA SER A 40 1.23 1.11 -16.80
C SER A 40 0.24 2.12 -16.19
N TYR A 41 0.16 2.13 -14.85
CA TYR A 41 -0.72 3.07 -14.14
C TYR A 41 -0.13 4.48 -14.13
N ASN A 42 -0.97 5.45 -14.48
CA ASN A 42 -0.61 6.86 -14.44
C ASN A 42 -1.05 7.49 -13.13
N MET A 43 -0.26 8.43 -12.64
CA MET A 43 -0.61 9.26 -11.48
C MET A 43 -1.48 10.43 -11.94
N ASP A 44 -2.57 10.70 -11.23
CA ASP A 44 -3.36 11.93 -11.39
C ASP A 44 -2.65 13.11 -10.71
N ALA A 45 -2.11 12.85 -9.52
CA ALA A 45 -1.44 13.85 -8.71
C ALA A 45 -0.37 13.22 -7.82
N GLY A 46 0.70 13.97 -7.55
CA GLY A 46 1.80 13.53 -6.68
C GLY A 46 2.73 12.54 -7.37
N SER A 47 3.28 11.59 -6.62
CA SER A 47 4.23 10.60 -7.14
C SER A 47 4.00 9.23 -6.51
N PHE A 48 4.42 8.19 -7.22
CA PHE A 48 4.50 6.84 -6.65
C PHE A 48 5.71 6.75 -5.72
N PHE A 49 5.73 5.74 -4.86
CA PHE A 49 6.84 5.54 -3.92
C PHE A 49 8.07 4.96 -4.61
N SER A 50 9.24 5.30 -4.09
CA SER A 50 10.56 4.90 -4.60
C SER A 50 11.05 3.58 -3.97
N HIS A 51 12.15 3.04 -4.49
CA HIS A 51 12.82 1.87 -3.93
C HIS A 51 13.21 2.10 -2.47
N GLN A 52 13.68 3.30 -2.16
CA GLN A 52 14.08 3.68 -0.80
C GLN A 52 12.88 3.70 0.16
N ASP A 53 11.70 4.09 -0.31
CA ASP A 53 10.48 4.05 0.50
C ASP A 53 10.08 2.60 0.82
N VAL A 54 10.28 1.70 -0.15
CA VAL A 54 10.07 0.26 0.04
C VAL A 54 11.10 -0.31 1.01
N GLU A 55 12.39 -0.06 0.82
CA GLU A 55 13.45 -0.58 1.71
C GLU A 55 13.31 -0.10 3.15
N ASN A 56 12.94 1.17 3.35
CA ASN A 56 12.83 1.77 4.68
C ASN A 56 11.48 1.51 5.36
N ALA A 57 10.56 0.76 4.73
CA ALA A 57 9.18 0.60 5.19
C ALA A 57 8.54 1.96 5.52
N ALA A 58 8.65 2.90 4.58
CA ALA A 58 8.17 4.25 4.75
C ALA A 58 6.65 4.26 4.94
N LEU A 59 6.18 5.10 5.88
CA LEU A 59 4.75 5.22 6.20
C LEU A 59 4.04 6.12 5.18
N VAL A 60 4.08 5.71 3.92
CA VAL A 60 3.50 6.42 2.78
C VAL A 60 2.48 5.54 2.06
N CYS A 61 1.54 6.17 1.37
CA CYS A 61 0.52 5.50 0.60
C CYS A 61 0.13 6.29 -0.65
N VAL A 62 -0.37 5.56 -1.64
CA VAL A 62 -1.00 6.07 -2.85
C VAL A 62 -2.45 5.60 -2.84
N ILE A 63 -3.39 6.47 -3.21
CA ILE A 63 -4.82 6.17 -3.16
C ILE A 63 -5.45 6.17 -4.55
N GLY A 64 -6.45 5.31 -4.76
CA GLY A 64 -7.31 5.35 -5.93
C GLY A 64 -8.23 6.57 -5.96
N THR A 65 -8.72 6.92 -7.15
CA THR A 65 -9.52 8.14 -7.39
C THR A 65 -10.86 8.13 -6.63
N ASP A 66 -11.55 6.98 -6.58
CA ASP A 66 -12.86 6.87 -5.93
C ASP A 66 -12.74 7.00 -4.40
N MET A 67 -11.66 6.44 -3.85
CA MET A 67 -11.37 6.57 -2.43
C MET A 67 -10.95 8.00 -2.06
N LYS A 68 -10.14 8.65 -2.91
CA LYS A 68 -9.83 10.08 -2.78
C LYS A 68 -11.10 10.91 -2.70
N PHE A 69 -12.06 10.65 -3.59
CA PHE A 69 -13.34 11.36 -3.61
C PHE A 69 -14.16 11.08 -2.35
N SER A 70 -14.22 9.83 -1.91
CA SER A 70 -14.98 9.42 -0.72
C SER A 70 -14.43 10.05 0.56
N LEU A 71 -13.10 10.11 0.72
CA LEU A 71 -12.46 10.66 1.92
C LEU A 71 -12.34 12.19 1.89
N PHE A 72 -11.83 12.75 0.79
CA PHE A 72 -11.44 14.18 0.68
C PHE A 72 -12.34 15.01 -0.26
N GLY A 73 -13.22 14.38 -1.04
CA GLY A 73 -14.05 15.04 -2.04
C GLY A 73 -13.20 15.71 -3.13
N HIS A 74 -13.43 17.00 -3.33
CA HIS A 74 -12.66 17.81 -4.29
C HIS A 74 -11.33 18.35 -3.72
N THR A 75 -11.08 18.18 -2.42
CA THR A 75 -9.86 18.66 -1.77
C THR A 75 -8.63 17.87 -2.22
N ASN A 76 -7.46 18.51 -2.24
CA ASN A 76 -6.20 17.84 -2.53
C ASN A 76 -5.79 16.94 -1.35
N PRO A 77 -5.66 15.61 -1.54
CA PRO A 77 -5.31 14.68 -0.47
C PRO A 77 -3.78 14.60 -0.24
N ILE A 78 -2.96 15.14 -1.13
CA ILE A 78 -1.50 15.02 -1.05
C ILE A 78 -0.98 15.69 0.20
N GLY A 79 -0.11 14.99 0.93
CA GLY A 79 0.45 15.46 2.20
C GLY A 79 -0.46 15.23 3.39
N SER A 80 -1.72 14.86 3.18
CA SER A 80 -2.64 14.49 4.25
C SER A 80 -2.31 13.11 4.80
N PHE A 81 -2.78 12.85 6.02
CA PHE A 81 -2.61 11.56 6.68
C PHE A 81 -3.93 10.79 6.71
N ILE A 82 -3.85 9.48 6.47
CA ILE A 82 -4.95 8.53 6.65
C ILE A 82 -4.54 7.46 7.65
N ARG A 83 -5.51 6.98 8.43
CA ARG A 83 -5.29 5.89 9.36
C ARG A 83 -5.84 4.61 8.78
N ILE A 84 -5.00 3.60 8.61
CA ILE A 84 -5.37 2.27 8.15
C ILE A 84 -5.21 1.32 9.34
N GLY A 85 -6.32 0.83 9.87
CA GLY A 85 -6.32 0.07 11.12
C GLY A 85 -5.70 0.87 12.27
N GLN A 86 -4.49 0.47 12.69
CA GLN A 86 -3.73 1.15 13.77
C GLN A 86 -2.63 2.09 13.27
N THR A 87 -2.37 2.12 11.95
CA THR A 87 -1.19 2.79 11.39
C THR A 87 -1.57 4.07 10.66
N LEU A 88 -0.84 5.15 10.92
CA LEU A 88 -0.99 6.43 10.24
C LEU A 88 -0.02 6.50 9.05
N LEU A 89 -0.55 6.77 7.85
CA LEU A 89 0.20 6.83 6.60
C LEU A 89 -0.01 8.18 5.93
N LYS A 90 1.05 8.70 5.30
CA LYS A 90 1.00 9.94 4.53
C LYS A 90 0.62 9.64 3.08
N ILE A 91 -0.31 10.39 2.52
CA ILE A 91 -0.66 10.30 1.10
C ILE A 91 0.39 11.07 0.29
N ILE A 92 1.08 10.37 -0.62
CA ILE A 92 2.08 10.97 -1.51
C ILE A 92 1.60 11.08 -2.96
N GLY A 93 0.53 10.36 -3.31
CA GLY A 93 0.00 10.38 -4.66
C GLY A 93 -1.40 9.81 -4.79
N VAL A 94 -2.02 10.11 -5.93
CA VAL A 94 -3.34 9.65 -6.33
C VAL A 94 -3.23 9.04 -7.72
N LEU A 95 -3.77 7.84 -7.89
CA LEU A 95 -3.85 7.21 -9.21
C LEU A 95 -4.86 7.93 -10.11
N LYS A 96 -4.54 7.97 -11.40
CA LYS A 96 -5.49 8.39 -12.43
C LYS A 96 -6.60 7.34 -12.54
N PRO A 97 -7.88 7.76 -12.64
CA PRO A 97 -8.97 6.82 -12.72
C PRO A 97 -8.77 5.93 -13.95
N GLN A 98 -8.80 4.62 -13.71
CA GLN A 98 -8.70 3.64 -14.78
C GLN A 98 -10.11 3.25 -15.26
N GLY A 99 -10.20 3.01 -16.57
CA GLY A 99 -11.43 2.95 -17.37
C GLY A 99 -12.63 2.30 -16.68
N SER A 100 -13.76 3.01 -16.71
CA SER A 100 -15.10 2.59 -16.25
C SER A 100 -15.77 1.56 -17.15
N ASP A 101 -15.06 1.01 -18.14
CA ASP A 101 -15.62 0.10 -19.13
C ASP A 101 -15.90 -1.26 -18.51
N LYS A 102 -17.08 -1.82 -18.81
CA LYS A 102 -17.59 -3.05 -18.18
C LYS A 102 -16.65 -4.25 -18.38
N SER A 103 -15.80 -4.25 -19.41
CA SER A 103 -14.76 -5.26 -19.65
C SER A 103 -13.55 -5.14 -18.72
N ALA A 104 -13.30 -3.98 -18.10
CA ALA A 104 -12.19 -3.74 -17.18
C ALA A 104 -12.44 -4.37 -15.80
N LYS A 105 -13.71 -4.62 -15.44
CA LYS A 105 -14.10 -5.31 -14.20
C LYS A 105 -13.60 -6.76 -14.15
N ASP A 106 -13.59 -7.46 -15.28
CA ASP A 106 -13.12 -8.85 -15.36
C ASP A 106 -11.59 -8.98 -15.22
N PHE A 107 -10.85 -7.88 -15.41
CA PHE A 107 -9.40 -7.81 -15.23
C PHE A 107 -8.98 -7.18 -13.88
N GLY A 108 -9.91 -6.95 -12.95
CA GLY A 108 -9.62 -6.36 -11.63
C GLY A 108 -9.38 -4.84 -11.62
N ILE A 109 -9.53 -4.16 -12.76
CA ILE A 109 -9.18 -2.74 -12.93
C ILE A 109 -10.14 -1.83 -12.15
N ALA A 110 -11.41 -2.21 -11.99
CA ALA A 110 -12.38 -1.45 -11.19
C ALA A 110 -12.06 -1.46 -9.69
N GLN A 111 -11.32 -2.47 -9.22
CA GLN A 111 -10.94 -2.60 -7.81
C GLN A 111 -9.88 -1.55 -7.44
N VAL A 112 -8.96 -1.25 -8.38
CA VAL A 112 -7.84 -0.31 -8.20
C VAL A 112 -8.30 1.10 -7.84
N ASN A 113 -9.45 1.55 -8.35
CA ASN A 113 -9.98 2.89 -8.06
C ASN A 113 -10.40 3.05 -6.58
N ASN A 114 -10.72 1.96 -5.88
CA ASN A 114 -11.10 1.94 -4.45
C ASN A 114 -10.07 1.21 -3.57
N THR A 115 -8.79 1.28 -3.92
CA THR A 115 -7.69 0.60 -3.21
C THR A 115 -6.68 1.59 -2.64
N VAL A 116 -6.13 1.27 -1.46
CA VAL A 116 -4.98 1.97 -0.88
C VAL A 116 -3.76 1.15 -1.22
N ILE A 117 -2.81 1.76 -1.91
CA ILE A 117 -1.58 1.11 -2.31
C ILE A 117 -0.48 1.57 -1.36
N VAL A 118 0.21 0.62 -0.77
CA VAL A 118 1.31 0.84 0.16
C VAL A 118 2.53 0.03 -0.26
N PRO A 119 3.74 0.40 0.18
CA PRO A 119 4.89 -0.48 0.04
C PRO A 119 4.62 -1.82 0.72
N PHE A 120 4.95 -2.94 0.07
CA PHE A 120 4.72 -4.27 0.63
C PHE A 120 5.43 -4.47 1.98
N THR A 121 6.58 -3.83 2.18
CA THR A 121 7.29 -3.82 3.46
C THR A 121 6.45 -3.12 4.52
N THR A 122 5.95 -1.91 4.25
CA THR A 122 5.06 -1.17 5.15
C THR A 122 3.80 -1.95 5.50
N TYR A 123 3.22 -2.64 4.52
CA TYR A 123 2.10 -3.54 4.75
C TYR A 123 2.45 -4.63 5.78
N LEU A 124 3.55 -5.36 5.55
CA LEU A 124 4.00 -6.46 6.41
C LEU A 124 4.37 -6.00 7.83
N PHE A 125 5.00 -4.83 7.97
CA PHE A 125 5.48 -4.35 9.28
C PHE A 125 4.43 -3.60 10.09
N SER A 126 3.46 -2.95 9.43
CA SER A 126 2.61 -1.96 10.08
C SER A 126 1.12 -2.20 9.91
N ILE A 127 0.67 -2.97 8.92
CA ILE A 127 -0.75 -3.17 8.65
C ILE A 127 -1.18 -4.60 8.98
N ASP A 128 -0.40 -5.60 8.57
CA ASP A 128 -0.73 -6.99 8.85
C ASP A 128 -0.41 -7.37 10.30
N ASN A 129 -1.45 -7.43 11.13
CA ASN A 129 -1.33 -7.85 12.53
C ASN A 129 -0.90 -9.31 12.68
N ARG A 130 -1.12 -10.18 11.68
CA ARG A 130 -0.73 -11.60 11.76
C ARG A 130 0.79 -11.75 11.86
N PHE A 131 1.52 -10.91 11.12
CA PHE A 131 2.98 -10.84 11.24
C PHE A 131 3.41 -10.17 12.54
N ARG A 132 2.65 -9.21 13.08
CA ARG A 132 3.00 -8.60 14.38
C ARG A 132 2.87 -9.60 15.53
N ASP A 133 1.74 -10.29 15.63
CA ASP A 133 1.43 -11.18 16.76
C ASP A 133 2.34 -12.43 16.78
N GLN A 134 2.66 -12.98 15.61
CA GLN A 134 3.55 -14.14 15.50
C GLN A 134 5.02 -13.80 15.78
N PHE A 135 5.44 -12.55 15.55
CA PHE A 135 6.81 -12.10 15.78
C PHE A 135 7.05 -11.52 17.18
N ASP A 136 6.06 -10.91 17.83
CA ASP A 136 6.20 -10.49 19.24
C ASP A 136 6.43 -11.69 20.18
N GLN A 137 6.07 -12.92 19.75
CA GLN A 137 6.44 -14.16 20.43
C GLN A 137 7.95 -14.50 20.32
N TYR A 138 8.63 -14.07 19.25
CA TYR A 138 10.02 -14.46 18.95
C TYR A 138 11.03 -13.31 19.07
N VAL A 139 10.60 -12.05 18.97
CA VAL A 139 11.45 -10.86 19.00
C VAL A 139 10.88 -9.88 20.02
N PRO A 140 11.62 -9.55 21.10
CA PRO A 140 11.11 -8.69 22.16
C PRO A 140 10.78 -7.28 21.63
N PHE A 141 9.78 -6.63 22.23
CA PHE A 141 9.28 -5.30 21.84
C PHE A 141 10.38 -4.22 21.76
N CYS A 142 11.49 -4.40 22.48
CA CYS A 142 12.64 -3.51 22.48
C CYS A 142 13.55 -3.62 21.24
N ALA A 143 13.32 -4.58 20.34
CA ALA A 143 14.12 -4.71 19.13
C ALA A 143 13.89 -3.54 18.16
N THR A 144 14.99 -2.93 17.70
CA THR A 144 14.98 -1.83 16.76
C THR A 144 14.31 -2.21 15.43
N ARG A 145 13.71 -1.22 14.75
CA ARG A 145 12.99 -1.42 13.47
C ARG A 145 13.84 -2.15 12.41
N GLN A 146 15.14 -1.87 12.36
CA GLN A 146 16.09 -2.57 11.46
C GLN A 146 16.30 -4.05 11.82
N THR A 147 16.31 -4.39 13.11
CA THR A 147 16.51 -5.78 13.56
C THR A 147 15.29 -6.63 13.23
N LYS A 148 14.07 -6.09 13.39
CA LYS A 148 12.83 -6.75 12.94
C LYS A 148 12.81 -6.94 11.41
N LEU A 149 13.28 -5.95 10.64
CA LEU A 149 13.39 -6.02 9.17
C LEU A 149 14.31 -7.15 8.69
N LEU A 150 15.51 -7.26 9.27
CA LEU A 150 16.50 -8.25 8.88
C LEU A 150 16.05 -9.68 9.18
N TYR A 151 15.37 -9.90 10.31
CA TYR A 151 14.81 -11.21 10.66
C TYR A 151 13.69 -11.63 9.71
N MET A 152 12.83 -10.70 9.30
CA MET A 152 11.73 -10.96 8.37
C MET A 152 12.23 -11.32 6.96
N LEU A 153 13.23 -10.60 6.45
CA LEU A 153 13.87 -10.93 5.16
C LEU A 153 14.51 -12.32 5.18
N LYS A 154 15.14 -12.73 6.30
CA LYS A 154 15.69 -14.07 6.46
C LYS A 154 14.61 -15.17 6.52
N MET A 155 13.42 -14.86 7.03
CA MET A 155 12.31 -15.82 7.14
C MET A 155 11.57 -16.01 5.82
N LEU A 156 11.52 -15.00 4.96
CA LEU A 156 10.93 -15.10 3.61
C LEU A 156 11.80 -15.90 2.62
N GLN A 157 13.04 -16.21 2.97
CA GLN A 157 14.00 -16.96 2.14
C GLN A 157 14.12 -18.45 2.50
N LYS A 158 13.25 -18.98 3.36
CA LYS A 158 13.19 -20.39 3.76
C LYS A 158 11.93 -21.05 3.22
#